data_AF-A0A376ZR01-F1
#
_entry.id   AF-A0A376ZR01-F1
#
_cell.length_a   1.000
_cell.length_b   1.000
_cell.length_c   1.000
_cell.angle_alpha   90.00
_cell.angle_beta   90.00
_cell.angle_gamma   90.00
#
_symmetry.space_group_name_H-M   'P 1'
#
loop_
_entity.id
_entity.type
_entity.pdbx_description
1 polymer ?
#
loop_
_entity_poly.entity_id
_entity_poly.type
_entity_poly.pdbx_seq_one_letter_code
_entity_poly.pdbx_strand_id
1 'polypeptide(L)' 'MSELNEKLATAWEGFTKGDWQNEVNVRDFIQKNYTPYEGDESFLAGATEATTTLWTK' A
#
# COMPACT_ATOMS: atom_id res chain seq x y z
N MET A 1 -13.84 -4.30 -20.52
CA MET A 1 -13.48 -2.96 -20.02
C MET A 1 -14.41 -2.67 -18.85
N SER A 2 -13.92 -2.85 -17.62
CA SER A 2 -14.72 -2.58 -16.42
C SER A 2 -14.80 -1.07 -16.24
N GLU A 3 -16.00 -0.50 -16.13
CA GLU A 3 -16.11 0.85 -15.59
C GLU A 3 -15.61 0.83 -14.14
N LEU A 4 -14.73 1.78 -13.80
CA LEU A 4 -14.20 1.92 -12.47
C LEU A 4 -15.28 2.56 -11.60
N ASN A 5 -15.79 1.83 -10.60
CA ASN A 5 -16.75 2.41 -9.68
C ASN A 5 -16.07 3.41 -8.73
N GLU A 6 -16.86 4.30 -8.13
CA GLU A 6 -16.40 5.38 -7.24
C GLU A 6 -15.48 4.86 -6.12
N LYS A 7 -15.81 3.70 -5.53
CA LYS A 7 -14.99 3.12 -4.44
C LYS A 7 -13.57 2.80 -4.91
N LEU A 8 -13.43 2.25 -6.12
CA LEU A 8 -12.12 1.91 -6.67
C LEU A 8 -11.37 3.18 -7.08
N ALA A 9 -12.03 4.17 -7.67
CA ALA A 9 -11.42 5.45 -8.01
C ALA A 9 -10.85 6.15 -6.76
N THR A 10 -11.63 6.24 -5.68
CA THR A 10 -11.18 6.83 -4.42
C THR A 10 -10.06 6.04 -3.76
N ALA A 11 -10.16 4.70 -3.73
CA ALA A 11 -9.14 3.86 -3.08
C ALA A 11 -7.81 3.80 -3.85
N TRP A 12 -7.83 4.06 -5.17
CA TRP A 12 -6.67 3.93 -6.05
C TRP A 12 -6.04 5.26 -6.46
N GLU A 13 -6.51 6.37 -5.88
CA GLU A 13 -5.99 7.70 -6.13
C GLU A 13 -4.48 7.75 -5.87
N GLY A 14 -3.73 8.28 -6.83
CA GLY A 14 -2.27 8.40 -6.75
C GLY A 14 -1.46 7.16 -7.16
N PHE A 15 -2.08 5.99 -7.38
CA PHE A 15 -1.37 4.83 -7.91
C PHE A 15 -1.15 4.90 -9.43
N THR A 16 0.01 4.43 -9.88
CA THR A 16 0.35 4.22 -11.28
C THR A 16 -0.58 3.18 -11.91
N LYS A 17 -1.24 3.57 -13.01
CA LYS A 17 -2.16 2.72 -13.78
C LYS A 17 -1.45 1.50 -14.38
N GLY A 18 -2.18 0.39 -14.51
CA GLY A 18 -1.68 -0.87 -15.06
C GLY A 18 -2.78 -1.90 -15.30
N ASP A 19 -2.38 -3.10 -15.69
CA ASP A 19 -3.30 -4.23 -15.97
C ASP A 19 -4.08 -4.62 -14.71
N TRP A 20 -3.47 -4.40 -13.54
CA TRP A 20 -4.09 -4.60 -12.23
C TRP A 20 -5.42 -3.86 -12.00
N GLN A 21 -5.73 -2.82 -12.79
CA GLN A 21 -7.02 -2.12 -12.70
C GLN A 21 -8.16 -2.86 -13.41
N ASN A 22 -7.83 -3.75 -14.34
CA ASN A 22 -8.77 -4.43 -15.23
C ASN A 22 -8.86 -5.94 -14.96
N GLU A 23 -7.83 -6.52 -14.34
CA GLU A 23 -7.75 -7.92 -13.95
C GLU A 23 -7.09 -8.08 -12.58
N VAL A 24 -7.29 -9.24 -11.94
CA VAL A 24 -6.64 -9.56 -10.67
C VAL A 24 -5.15 -9.85 -10.92
N ASN A 25 -4.34 -8.80 -10.87
CA ASN A 25 -2.90 -8.87 -11.14
C ASN A 25 -2.10 -8.08 -10.08
N VAL A 26 -1.97 -8.68 -8.89
CA VAL A 26 -1.26 -8.06 -7.75
C VAL A 26 0.22 -7.83 -8.07
N ARG A 27 0.82 -8.65 -8.94
CA ARG A 27 2.22 -8.50 -9.37
C ARG A 27 2.42 -7.18 -10.13
N ASP A 28 1.56 -6.87 -11.09
CA ASP A 28 1.62 -5.63 -11.86
C ASP A 28 1.42 -4.40 -10.96
N PHE A 29 0.46 -4.47 -10.02
CA PHE A 29 0.25 -3.41 -9.02
C PHE A 29 1.52 -3.11 -8.22
N ILE A 30 2.12 -4.14 -7.61
CA ILE A 30 3.33 -3.96 -6.78
C ILE A 30 4.45 -3.38 -7.64
N GLN A 31 4.76 -3.98 -8.78
CA GLN A 31 5.87 -3.53 -9.64
C GLN A 31 5.76 -2.07 -10.09
N LYS A 32 4.54 -1.56 -10.27
CA LYS A 32 4.30 -0.19 -10.72
C LYS A 32 4.24 0.86 -9.59
N ASN A 33 4.05 0.43 -8.34
CA ASN A 33 3.70 1.33 -7.23
C ASN A 33 4.60 1.25 -6.01
N TYR A 34 5.46 0.23 -5.89
CA TYR A 34 6.43 0.18 -4.81
C TYR A 34 7.58 1.18 -5.02
N THR A 35 8.06 1.76 -3.92
CA THR A 35 9.30 2.53 -3.89
C THR A 35 10.38 1.64 -3.30
N PRO A 36 11.38 1.19 -4.06
CA PRO A 36 12.55 0.54 -3.50
C PRO A 36 13.17 1.41 -2.40
N TYR A 37 13.48 0.81 -1.26
CA TYR A 37 14.15 1.50 -0.17
C TYR A 37 15.54 0.91 0.01
N GLU A 38 16.56 1.73 -0.27
CA GLU A 38 17.99 1.37 -0.17
C GLU A 38 18.70 2.11 0.99
N GLY A 39 17.93 2.78 1.85
CA GLY A 39 18.44 3.46 3.05
C GLY A 39 18.62 2.51 4.24
N ASP A 40 18.65 3.06 5.44
CA ASP A 40 18.89 2.35 6.70
C ASP A 40 17.71 2.45 7.68
N GLU A 41 17.88 1.88 8.88
CA GLU A 41 16.86 1.84 9.91
C GLU A 41 16.62 3.19 10.63
N SER A 42 17.31 4.27 10.28
CA SER A 42 17.25 5.55 11.03
C SER A 42 15.87 6.21 11.02
N PHE A 43 15.00 5.90 10.06
CA PHE A 43 13.62 6.41 10.00
C PHE A 43 12.64 5.64 10.88
N LEU A 44 13.03 4.49 11.44
CA LEU A 44 12.12 3.63 12.19
C LEU A 44 11.61 4.33 13.46
N ALA A 45 10.29 4.30 13.64
CA ALA A 45 9.64 4.79 14.85
C ALA A 45 9.51 3.68 15.90
N GLY A 46 9.55 4.05 17.18
CA GLY A 46 9.31 3.15 18.30
C GLY A 46 7.84 2.74 18.46
N ALA A 47 7.58 1.79 19.36
CA ALA A 47 6.23 1.34 19.67
C ALA A 47 5.37 2.45 20.30
N THR A 48 4.08 2.44 20.00
CA THR A 48 3.11 3.33 20.65
C THR A 48 2.73 2.83 22.05
N GLU A 49 2.23 3.71 22.92
CA GLU A 49 1.73 3.32 24.25
C GLU A 49 0.61 2.27 24.17
N ALA A 50 -0.30 2.42 23.20
CA ALA A 50 -1.36 1.45 22.94
C ALA A 50 -0.78 0.07 22.56
N THR A 51 0.24 0.03 21.69
CA THR A 51 0.96 -1.20 21.34
C THR A 51 1.58 -1.86 22.56
N THR A 52 2.31 -1.10 23.39
CA THR A 52 2.99 -1.62 24.59
C THR A 52 1.99 -2.15 25.61
N THR A 53 0.86 -1.47 25.80
CA THR A 53 -0.22 -1.89 26.70
C THR A 53 -0.85 -3.22 26.24
N LEU A 54 -1.14 -3.34 24.94
CA LEU A 54 -1.70 -4.57 24.38
C LEU A 54 -0.71 -5.74 24.46
N TRP A 55 0.59 -5.49 24.26
CA TRP A 55 1.62 -6.54 24.28
C TRP A 55 1.92 -7.06 25.68
N THR A 56 1.84 -6.21 26.71
CA THR A 56 2.18 -6.56 28.10
C THR A 56 1.03 -7.25 28.84
N LYS A 57 -0.18 -7.23 28.27
CA LYS A 57 -1.39 -7.81 28.84
C LYS A 57 -1.54 -9.28 28.48
#